data_AF-A0A4P8SCQ1-F1
#
_entry.id   AF-A0A4P8SCQ1-F1
#
_cell.length_a   1.000
_cell.length_b   1.000
_cell.length_c   1.000
_cell.angle_alpha   90.00
_cell.angle_beta   90.00
_cell.angle_gamma   90.00
#
_symmetry.space_group_name_H-M   'P 1'
#
loop_
_entity.id
_entity.type
_entity.pdbx_description
1 polymer ?
#
loop_
_entity_poly.entity_id
_entity_poly.type
_entity_poly.pdbx_seq_one_letter_code
_entity_poly.pdbx_strand_id
1 'polypeptide(L)'
;MEKVLHPHEGVMDFKKFNLFLMILFSFITLGAYIGVWFLQHKDRFEQFTKRTELYFGWWKFFTIFSFVFLFIKLFGTLVLSDYGIVNIQSYETIFNFFFIGLLYYSIFRLKDCIEEEYDLYLNKYLIFIFHIFYIQFKLNQVHSTSKQ
;
A
#
# COMPACT_ATOMS: atom_id res chain seq x y z
N MET A 1 -13.59 7.60 -44.41
CA MET A 1 -13.58 8.54 -43.26
C MET A 1 -13.19 7.73 -42.04
N GLU A 2 -11.89 7.67 -41.81
CA GLU A 2 -11.24 6.94 -40.73
C GLU A 2 -11.54 7.68 -39.42
N LYS A 3 -12.35 7.08 -38.54
CA LYS A 3 -12.55 7.61 -37.19
C LYS A 3 -11.27 7.33 -36.42
N VAL A 4 -10.45 8.38 -36.31
CA VAL A 4 -9.26 8.45 -35.49
C VAL A 4 -9.62 7.96 -34.08
N LEU A 5 -8.97 6.86 -33.66
CA LEU A 5 -9.03 6.34 -32.31
C LEU A 5 -8.69 7.47 -31.34
N HIS A 6 -9.55 7.70 -30.36
CA HIS A 6 -9.21 8.46 -29.17
C HIS A 6 -7.98 7.78 -28.52
N PRO A 7 -6.82 8.44 -28.41
CA PRO A 7 -5.78 7.93 -27.53
C PRO A 7 -6.33 8.10 -26.10
N HIS A 8 -6.26 7.03 -25.33
CA HIS A 8 -6.64 7.00 -23.93
C HIS A 8 -6.03 8.19 -23.16
N GLU A 9 -6.83 9.24 -22.94
CA GLU A 9 -6.58 10.27 -21.93
C GLU A 9 -6.74 9.64 -20.56
N GLY A 10 -5.67 8.99 -20.11
CA GLY A 10 -5.59 8.33 -18.82
C GLY A 10 -4.16 8.34 -18.30
N VAL A 11 -3.40 9.42 -18.57
CA VAL A 11 -2.11 9.65 -17.90
C VAL A 11 -2.44 9.99 -16.45
N MET A 12 -2.68 8.94 -15.66
CA MET A 12 -2.82 9.06 -14.22
C MET A 12 -1.49 9.49 -13.65
N ASP A 13 -1.42 10.78 -13.34
CA ASP A 13 -0.26 11.46 -12.80
C ASP A 13 0.02 10.91 -11.39
N PHE A 14 0.72 9.78 -11.30
CA PHE A 14 1.25 9.28 -10.04
C PHE A 14 2.27 10.30 -9.55
N LYS A 15 1.82 11.20 -8.68
CA LYS A 15 2.65 12.23 -8.05
C LYS A 15 3.95 11.58 -7.56
N LYS A 16 5.08 12.06 -8.08
CA LYS A 16 6.42 11.56 -7.74
C LYS A 16 6.59 11.56 -6.22
N PHE A 17 6.56 10.38 -5.61
CA PHE A 17 6.76 10.25 -4.17
C PHE A 17 8.23 9.96 -3.89
N ASN A 18 8.78 10.67 -2.90
CA ASN A 18 10.15 10.42 -2.45
C ASN A 18 10.17 9.08 -1.68
N LEU A 19 10.76 8.05 -2.29
CA LEU A 19 10.85 6.70 -1.73
C LEU A 19 11.50 6.70 -0.34
N PHE A 20 12.48 7.58 -0.11
CA PHE A 20 13.15 7.69 1.17
C PHE A 20 12.19 8.12 2.29
N LEU A 21 11.36 9.13 2.05
CA LEU A 21 10.32 9.58 2.98
C LEU A 21 9.31 8.45 3.26
N MET A 22 8.97 7.66 2.24
CA MET A 22 8.04 6.55 2.37
C MET A 22 8.58 5.44 3.28
N ILE A 23 9.86 5.09 3.11
CA ILE A 23 10.55 4.09 3.93
C ILE A 23 10.64 4.61 5.37
N LEU A 24 11.05 5.88 5.53
CA LEU A 24 11.18 6.52 6.84
C LEU A 24 9.85 6.55 7.59
N PHE A 25 8.75 6.97 6.94
CA PHE A 25 7.43 6.97 7.58
C PHE A 25 6.92 5.57 7.90
N SER A 26 7.20 4.57 7.05
CA SER A 26 6.83 3.19 7.34
C SER A 26 7.58 2.65 8.56
N PHE A 27 8.86 3.01 8.74
CA PHE A 27 9.62 2.66 9.94
C PHE A 27 9.09 3.38 11.19
N ILE A 28 8.86 4.69 11.11
CA ILE A 28 8.37 5.50 12.24
C ILE A 28 6.99 5.05 12.70
N THR A 29 6.11 4.72 11.75
CA THR A 29 4.73 4.33 12.05
C THR A 29 4.54 2.82 12.23
N LEU A 30 5.63 2.05 12.31
CA LEU A 30 5.60 0.58 12.43
C LEU A 30 4.70 -0.09 11.35
N GLY A 31 4.74 0.44 10.14
CA GLY A 31 3.95 -0.06 9.01
C GLY A 31 2.53 0.50 8.92
N ALA A 32 2.05 1.34 9.84
CA ALA A 32 0.71 1.96 9.69
C ALA A 32 0.63 2.86 8.45
N TYR A 33 1.73 3.52 8.07
CA TYR A 33 1.82 4.33 6.85
C TYR A 33 1.49 3.52 5.58
N ILE A 34 1.84 2.24 5.54
CA ILE A 34 1.58 1.36 4.41
C ILE A 34 0.07 1.26 4.15
N GLY A 35 -0.73 1.15 5.22
CA GLY A 35 -2.19 1.15 5.12
C GLY A 35 -2.75 2.49 4.66
N VAL A 36 -2.21 3.60 5.18
CA VAL A 36 -2.56 4.96 4.73
C VAL A 36 -2.25 5.14 3.24
N TRP A 37 -1.10 4.66 2.77
CA TRP A 37 -0.71 4.75 1.37
C TRP A 37 -1.70 4.00 0.47
N PHE A 38 -2.12 2.79 0.87
CA PHE A 38 -3.14 2.02 0.14
C PHE A 38 -4.47 2.77 0.08
N LEU A 39 -4.90 3.39 1.18
CA LEU A 39 -6.14 4.17 1.23
C LEU A 39 -6.06 5.46 0.41
N GLN A 40 -4.92 6.14 0.39
CA GLN A 40 -4.72 7.37 -0.41
C GLN A 40 -4.68 7.10 -1.92
N HIS A 41 -4.31 5.89 -2.33
CA HIS A 41 -4.27 5.49 -3.73
C HIS A 41 -5.51 4.69 -4.15
N LYS A 42 -6.51 4.54 -3.25
CA LYS A 42 -7.73 3.75 -3.51
C LYS A 42 -8.44 4.18 -4.78
N ASP A 43 -8.60 5.49 -5.02
CA ASP A 43 -9.41 6.01 -6.13
C ASP A 43 -8.71 5.74 -7.47
N ARG A 44 -7.37 5.71 -7.46
CA ARG A 44 -6.57 5.35 -8.63
C ARG A 44 -6.62 3.85 -8.89
N PHE A 45 -6.55 3.04 -7.83
CA PHE A 45 -6.76 1.61 -7.97
C PHE A 45 -8.17 1.32 -8.45
N GLU A 46 -9.22 1.90 -7.90
CA GLU A 46 -10.61 1.66 -8.30
C GLU A 46 -10.86 1.92 -9.80
N GLN A 47 -10.13 2.85 -10.41
CA GLN A 47 -10.13 3.05 -11.86
C GLN A 47 -9.46 1.90 -12.65
N PHE A 48 -8.31 1.39 -12.19
CA PHE A 48 -7.65 0.19 -12.76
C PHE A 48 -8.40 -1.11 -12.46
N THR A 49 -9.15 -1.12 -11.35
CA THR A 49 -9.64 -2.31 -10.68
C THR A 49 -11.12 -2.55 -11.00
N LYS A 50 -11.61 -2.08 -12.15
CA LYS A 50 -12.96 -2.42 -12.66
C LYS A 50 -13.19 -3.93 -12.85
N ARG A 51 -12.14 -4.76 -12.77
CA ARG A 51 -12.20 -6.23 -12.83
C ARG A 51 -11.86 -6.93 -11.52
N THR A 52 -11.57 -6.20 -10.44
CA THR A 52 -10.89 -6.79 -9.29
C THR A 52 -11.47 -6.31 -7.96
N GLU A 53 -12.00 -7.21 -7.16
CA GLU A 53 -12.58 -6.83 -5.86
C GLU A 53 -11.47 -6.65 -4.81
N LEU A 54 -10.72 -5.55 -4.87
CA LEU A 54 -9.93 -5.12 -3.72
C LEU A 54 -10.91 -4.59 -2.66
N TYR A 55 -11.13 -5.37 -1.60
CA TYR A 55 -11.98 -4.97 -0.49
C TYR A 55 -11.28 -3.90 0.38
N PHE A 56 -11.40 -2.63 -0.02
CA PHE A 56 -10.82 -1.47 0.69
C PHE A 56 -11.36 -1.30 2.13
N GLY A 57 -12.49 -1.93 2.48
CA GLY A 57 -13.02 -1.97 3.84
C GLY A 57 -12.05 -2.57 4.86
N TRP A 58 -11.35 -3.65 4.49
CA TRP A 58 -10.34 -4.27 5.35
C TRP A 58 -9.15 -3.34 5.56
N TRP A 59 -8.67 -2.67 4.51
CA TRP A 59 -7.58 -1.71 4.64
C TRP A 59 -7.90 -0.56 5.60
N LYS A 60 -9.14 -0.06 5.59
CA LYS A 60 -9.59 0.97 6.54
C LYS A 60 -9.55 0.45 7.97
N PHE A 61 -10.11 -0.74 8.21
CA PHE A 61 -10.09 -1.40 9.51
C PHE A 61 -8.64 -1.59 10.00
N PHE A 62 -7.80 -2.20 9.18
CA PHE A 62 -6.43 -2.49 9.56
C PHE A 62 -5.61 -1.22 9.84
N THR A 63 -5.77 -0.18 9.03
CA THR A 63 -5.07 1.11 9.23
C THR A 63 -5.49 1.76 10.55
N ILE A 64 -6.78 1.83 10.86
CA ILE A 64 -7.28 2.42 12.11
C ILE A 64 -6.73 1.66 13.32
N PHE A 65 -6.80 0.33 13.29
CA PHE A 65 -6.29 -0.50 14.38
C PHE A 65 -4.77 -0.38 14.54
N SER A 66 -3.99 -0.29 13.46
CA SER A 66 -2.55 -0.01 13.54
C SER A 66 -2.25 1.31 14.25
N PHE A 67 -3.04 2.37 14.01
CA PHE A 67 -2.89 3.63 14.75
C PHE A 67 -3.25 3.47 16.24
N VAL A 68 -4.29 2.68 16.55
CA VAL A 68 -4.66 2.39 17.95
C VAL A 68 -3.54 1.63 18.66
N PHE A 69 -2.97 0.60 18.04
CA PHE A 69 -1.82 -0.13 18.61
C PHE A 69 -0.61 0.78 18.81
N LEU A 70 -0.31 1.65 17.84
CA LEU A 70 0.77 2.63 17.97
C LEU A 70 0.53 3.59 19.15
N PHE A 71 -0.71 4.05 19.35
CA PHE A 71 -1.07 4.90 20.49
C PHE A 71 -0.93 4.16 21.82
N ILE A 72 -1.40 2.92 21.89
CA ILE A 72 -1.22 2.08 23.09
C ILE A 72 0.25 1.80 23.36
N LYS A 73 1.09 1.64 22.34
CA LYS A 73 2.53 1.43 22.54
C LYS A 73 3.24 2.66 23.09
N LEU A 74 2.78 3.87 22.72
CA LEU A 74 3.36 5.13 23.18
C LEU A 74 2.86 5.55 24.57
N PHE A 75 1.56 5.36 24.85
CA PHE A 75 0.92 5.86 26.08
C PHE A 75 0.44 4.75 27.02
N GLY A 76 0.40 3.50 26.56
CA GLY A 76 -0.15 2.38 27.31
C GLY A 76 0.65 2.04 28.56
N THR A 77 1.96 2.28 28.58
CA THR A 77 2.78 2.16 29.78
C THR A 77 2.37 3.11 30.91
N LEU A 78 1.64 4.19 30.61
CA LEU A 78 1.13 5.14 31.60
C LEU A 78 -0.25 4.76 32.15
N VAL A 79 -1.00 3.89 31.48
CA VAL A 79 -2.42 3.62 31.76
C VAL A 79 -2.69 2.13 32.06
N LEU A 80 -1.89 1.22 31.51
CA LEU A 80 -2.07 -0.23 31.61
C LEU A 80 -1.02 -0.84 32.55
N SER A 81 -1.44 -1.88 33.29
CA SER A 81 -0.51 -2.73 34.04
C SER A 81 0.29 -3.63 33.10
N ASP A 82 1.41 -4.18 33.58
CA ASP A 82 2.28 -5.08 32.81
C ASP A 82 1.51 -6.25 32.18
N TYR A 83 0.52 -6.79 32.89
CA TYR A 83 -0.35 -7.87 32.39
C TYR A 83 -1.23 -7.42 31.22
N GLY A 84 -1.73 -6.18 31.26
CA GLY A 84 -2.51 -5.60 30.16
C GLY A 84 -1.66 -5.37 28.90
N ILE A 85 -0.41 -4.96 29.08
CA ILE A 85 0.54 -4.73 27.98
C ILE A 85 0.86 -6.03 27.24
N VAL A 86 1.13 -7.12 27.97
CA VAL A 86 1.44 -8.44 27.37
C VAL A 86 0.25 -9.01 26.59
N ASN A 87 -0.97 -8.82 27.08
CA ASN A 87 -2.17 -9.24 26.34
C ASN A 87 -2.32 -8.45 25.04
N ILE A 88 -2.11 -7.13 25.07
CA ILE A 88 -2.21 -6.29 23.88
C ILE A 88 -1.14 -6.66 22.85
N GLN A 89 0.10 -6.95 23.27
CA GLN A 89 1.15 -7.43 22.37
C GLN A 89 0.77 -8.75 21.68
N SER A 90 0.07 -9.64 22.38
CA SER A 90 -0.42 -10.89 21.79
C SER A 90 -1.45 -10.62 20.70
N TYR A 91 -2.40 -9.71 20.94
CA TYR A 91 -3.36 -9.28 19.93
C TYR A 91 -2.71 -8.55 18.76
N GLU A 92 -1.74 -7.68 19.01
CA GLU A 92 -0.96 -6.97 17.99
C GLU A 92 -0.26 -7.97 17.07
N THR A 93 0.31 -9.04 17.63
CA THR A 93 1.00 -10.09 16.84
C THR A 93 0.04 -10.80 15.89
N ILE A 94 -1.12 -11.24 16.39
CA ILE A 94 -2.15 -11.89 15.58
C ILE A 94 -2.62 -10.95 14.47
N PHE A 95 -2.88 -9.70 14.84
CA PHE A 95 -3.33 -8.66 13.92
C PHE A 95 -2.30 -8.37 12.82
N ASN A 96 -1.01 -8.28 13.17
CA ASN A 96 0.08 -8.09 12.22
C ASN A 96 0.17 -9.24 11.22
N PHE A 97 -0.07 -10.49 11.64
CA PHE A 97 -0.14 -11.62 10.72
C PHE A 97 -1.23 -11.45 9.66
N PHE A 98 -2.44 -11.06 10.07
CA PHE A 98 -3.52 -10.80 9.12
C PHE A 98 -3.22 -9.59 8.23
N PHE A 99 -2.63 -8.53 8.79
CA PHE A 99 -2.25 -7.34 8.04
C PHE A 99 -1.23 -7.66 6.94
N ILE A 100 -0.21 -8.45 7.26
CA ILE A 100 0.80 -8.90 6.29
C ILE A 100 0.16 -9.75 5.19
N GLY A 101 -0.78 -10.64 5.53
CA GLY A 101 -1.53 -11.42 4.55
C GLY A 101 -2.33 -10.53 3.57
N LEU A 102 -3.08 -9.57 4.11
CA LEU A 102 -3.84 -8.59 3.32
C LEU A 102 -2.92 -7.77 2.41
N LEU A 103 -1.78 -7.35 2.96
CA LEU A 103 -0.76 -6.57 2.28
C LEU A 103 -0.19 -7.32 1.07
N TYR A 104 0.29 -8.56 1.26
CA TYR A 104 0.80 -9.35 0.14
C TYR A 104 -0.27 -9.64 -0.90
N TYR A 105 -1.47 -10.02 -0.48
CA TYR A 105 -2.59 -10.24 -1.40
C TYR A 105 -2.82 -9.01 -2.29
N SER A 106 -2.91 -7.82 -1.67
CA SER A 106 -3.17 -6.57 -2.37
C SER A 106 -2.02 -6.16 -3.29
N ILE A 107 -0.78 -6.39 -2.86
CA ILE A 107 0.43 -6.06 -3.63
C ILE A 107 0.57 -6.96 -4.85
N PHE A 108 0.35 -8.27 -4.72
CA PHE A 108 0.34 -9.18 -5.86
C PHE A 108 -0.79 -8.85 -6.83
N ARG A 109 -1.97 -8.50 -6.31
CA ARG A 109 -3.07 -8.09 -7.18
C ARG A 109 -2.76 -6.80 -7.92
N LEU A 110 -2.13 -5.85 -7.25
CA LEU A 110 -1.70 -4.59 -7.84
C LEU A 110 -0.62 -4.80 -8.90
N LYS A 111 0.33 -5.71 -8.66
CA LYS A 111 1.32 -6.13 -9.66
C LYS A 111 0.64 -6.59 -10.94
N ASP A 112 -0.32 -7.50 -10.86
CA ASP A 112 -1.01 -8.05 -12.04
C ASP A 112 -1.70 -6.92 -12.82
N CYS A 113 -2.37 -5.99 -12.13
CA CYS A 113 -3.02 -4.85 -12.79
C CYS A 113 -2.02 -3.89 -13.48
N ILE A 114 -0.87 -3.63 -12.86
CA ILE A 114 0.17 -2.76 -13.46
C ILE A 114 0.85 -3.44 -14.64
N GLU A 115 1.09 -4.75 -14.55
CA GLU A 115 1.62 -5.57 -15.65
C GLU A 115 0.69 -5.53 -16.87
N GLU A 116 -0.62 -5.63 -16.66
CA GLU A 116 -1.62 -5.59 -17.73
C GLU A 116 -1.74 -4.21 -18.38
N GLU A 117 -1.71 -3.12 -17.59
CA GLU A 117 -1.94 -1.77 -18.09
C GLU A 117 -0.71 -1.15 -18.77
N TYR A 118 0.49 -1.39 -18.21
CA TYR A 118 1.71 -0.71 -18.65
C TYR A 118 2.67 -1.62 -19.44
N ASP A 119 2.32 -2.89 -19.67
CA ASP A 119 3.18 -3.92 -20.28
C ASP A 119 4.57 -4.01 -19.59
N LEU A 120 4.57 -3.84 -18.26
CA LEU A 120 5.80 -3.77 -17.46
C LEU A 120 6.00 -5.03 -16.64
N TYR A 121 7.06 -5.77 -16.93
CA TYR A 121 7.43 -6.89 -16.06
C TYR A 121 7.85 -6.41 -14.66
N LEU A 122 7.12 -6.88 -13.65
CA LEU A 122 7.34 -6.64 -12.24
C LEU A 122 7.80 -7.95 -11.57
N ASN A 123 9.03 -7.96 -11.06
CA ASN A 123 9.61 -9.16 -10.47
C ASN A 123 8.95 -9.47 -9.11
N LYS A 124 8.39 -10.69 -8.98
CA LYS A 124 7.69 -11.18 -7.77
C LYS A 124 8.57 -11.18 -6.52
N TYR A 125 9.86 -11.48 -6.63
CA TYR A 125 10.78 -11.50 -5.49
C TYR A 125 11.09 -10.10 -4.98
N LEU A 126 11.28 -9.15 -5.90
CA LEU A 126 11.49 -7.74 -5.56
C LEU A 126 10.24 -7.15 -4.90
N ILE A 127 9.06 -7.53 -5.39
CA ILE A 127 7.78 -7.19 -4.76
C ILE A 127 7.66 -7.78 -3.36
N PHE A 128 8.09 -9.02 -3.16
CA PHE A 128 8.01 -9.65 -1.85
C PHE A 128 8.91 -8.94 -0.81
N ILE A 129 10.11 -8.50 -1.20
CA ILE A 129 11.03 -7.83 -0.28
C ILE A 129 10.65 -6.35 -0.07
N PHE A 130 10.42 -5.64 -1.17
CA PHE A 130 10.25 -4.18 -1.16
C PHE A 130 8.79 -3.73 -1.20
N HIS A 131 7.83 -4.65 -1.34
CA HIS A 131 6.41 -4.39 -1.19
C HIS A 131 5.95 -3.18 -2.03
N ILE A 132 5.36 -2.19 -1.37
CA ILE A 132 4.87 -0.95 -1.96
C ILE A 132 6.01 -0.09 -2.51
N PHE A 133 7.22 -0.16 -1.93
CA PHE A 133 8.36 0.64 -2.39
C PHE A 133 8.77 0.27 -3.81
N TYR A 134 8.75 -1.02 -4.17
CA TYR A 134 9.10 -1.45 -5.52
C TYR A 134 8.05 -1.05 -6.55
N ILE A 135 6.78 -1.20 -6.20
CA ILE A 135 5.68 -0.73 -7.05
C ILE A 135 5.83 0.77 -7.30
N GLN A 136 6.07 1.55 -6.24
CA GLN A 136 6.21 2.99 -6.38
C GLN A 136 7.49 3.41 -7.11
N PHE A 137 8.58 2.65 -6.96
CA PHE A 137 9.80 2.86 -7.74
C PHE A 137 9.56 2.63 -9.24
N LYS A 138 8.86 1.55 -9.61
CA LYS A 138 8.55 1.26 -11.02
C LYS A 138 7.58 2.29 -11.60
N LEU A 139 6.53 2.67 -10.88
CA LEU A 139 5.62 3.74 -11.29
C LEU A 139 6.35 5.08 -11.48
N ASN A 140 7.29 5.42 -10.60
CA ASN A 140 8.13 6.61 -10.74
C ASN A 140 9.02 6.56 -12.01
N GLN A 141 9.49 5.38 -12.43
CA GLN A 141 10.27 5.24 -13.67
C GLN A 141 9.40 5.46 -14.92
N VAL A 142 8.20 4.90 -14.95
CA VAL A 142 7.25 5.10 -16.07
C VAL A 142 6.98 6.57 -16.31
N HIS A 143 6.74 7.33 -15.24
CA HIS A 143 6.51 8.76 -15.33
C HIS A 143 7.74 9.55 -15.80
N SER A 144 8.97 9.09 -15.53
CA SER A 144 10.17 9.74 -16.05
C SER A 144 10.36 9.53 -17.55
N THR A 145 9.93 8.39 -18.08
CA THR A 145 10.06 8.07 -19.51
C THR A 145 9.01 8.78 -20.36
N SER A 146 7.82 9.11 -19.81
CA SER A 146 6.78 9.85 -20.55
C SER A 146 7.03 11.38 -20.65
N LYS A 147 8.15 11.88 -20.11
CA LYS A 147 8.54 13.30 -20.15
C LYS A 147 9.74 13.57 -21.07
N GLN A 148 10.16 12.60 -21.88
CA GLN A 148 11.09 12.79 -23.00
C GLN A 148 10.34 12.67 -24.32
#